data_AF-A0A373C911-F1
#
_entry.id   AF-A0A373C911-F1
#
_cell.length_a   1.000
_cell.length_b   1.000
_cell.length_c   1.000
_cell.angle_alpha   90.00
_cell.angle_beta   90.00
_cell.angle_gamma   90.00
#
_symmetry.space_group_name_H-M   'P 1'
#
loop_
_entity.id
_entity.type
_entity.pdbx_description
1 polymer ?
#
loop_
_entity_poly.entity_id
_entity_poly.type
_entity_poly.pdbx_seq_one_letter_code
_entity_poly.pdbx_strand_id
1 'polypeptide(L)'
;FSYTEEVTLSKTPVKDQIICSVDLGINTDAVCSIMRSDGTVLNRKFINFHSEKDRLSHVLGRIRRFQKEHGSRQIGSRWAYAKRLNT
;
A
#
# COMPACT_ATOMS: atom_id res chain seq x y z
N PHE A 1 -0.16 -6.64 -27.59
CA PHE A 1 1.25 -6.96 -27.87
C PHE A 1 1.92 -7.34 -26.57
N SER A 2 2.54 -8.52 -26.50
CA SER A 2 3.35 -8.96 -25.36
C SER A 2 4.82 -8.87 -25.74
N TYR A 3 5.64 -8.31 -24.85
CA TYR A 3 7.08 -8.21 -24.99
C TYR A 3 7.74 -9.12 -23.96
N THR A 4 8.73 -9.89 -24.41
CA THR A 4 9.53 -10.78 -23.56
C THR A 4 10.99 -10.51 -23.86
N GLU A 5 11.78 -10.27 -22.82
CA GLU A 5 13.22 -10.04 -22.89
C GLU A 5 13.92 -10.99 -21.91
N GLU A 6 15.03 -11.60 -22.35
CA GLU A 6 15.91 -12.36 -21.45
C GLU A 6 16.94 -11.42 -20.83
N VAL A 7 16.85 -11.24 -19.51
CA VAL A 7 17.80 -10.45 -18.74
C VAL A 7 18.66 -11.39 -17.90
N THR A 8 19.98 -11.34 -18.09
CA THR A 8 20.94 -12.08 -17.26
C THR A 8 21.18 -11.33 -15.95
N LEU A 9 20.79 -11.95 -14.83
CA LEU A 9 21.04 -11.39 -13.51
C LEU A 9 22.50 -11.59 -13.08
N SER A 10 23.06 -10.58 -12.42
CA SER A 10 24.39 -10.68 -11.80
C SER A 10 24.40 -11.78 -10.73
N LYS A 11 25.27 -12.77 -10.88
CA LYS A 11 25.45 -13.86 -9.90
C LYS A 11 26.46 -13.46 -8.83
N THR A 12 26.10 -12.46 -8.03
CA THR A 12 26.91 -12.07 -6.86
C THR A 12 26.82 -13.18 -5.80
N PRO A 13 27.92 -13.59 -5.16
CA PRO A 13 27.86 -14.52 -4.02
C PRO A 13 26.91 -14.01 -2.94
N VAL A 14 26.14 -14.89 -2.30
CA VAL A 14 25.11 -14.51 -1.30
C VAL A 14 25.67 -13.59 -0.21
N LYS A 15 26.93 -13.82 0.21
CA LYS A 15 27.59 -13.01 1.24
C LYS A 15 27.69 -11.52 0.89
N ASP A 16 27.86 -11.21 -0.40
CA ASP A 16 28.08 -9.86 -0.89
C ASP A 16 26.80 -9.21 -1.43
N GLN A 17 25.67 -9.91 -1.38
CA GLN A 17 24.39 -9.39 -1.84
C GLN A 17 23.79 -8.40 -0.83
N ILE A 18 23.16 -7.36 -1.36
CA ILE A 18 22.25 -6.50 -0.63
C ILE A 18 20.84 -7.05 -0.82
N ILE A 19 20.15 -7.30 0.29
CA ILE A 19 18.79 -7.82 0.32
C ILE A 19 17.83 -6.65 0.54
N CYS A 20 16.78 -6.55 -0.27
CA CYS A 20 15.64 -5.67 -0.03
C CYS A 20 14.44 -6.54 0.38
N SER A 21 14.11 -6.58 1.67
CA SER A 21 12.87 -7.21 2.13
C SER A 21 11.72 -6.21 2.06
N VAL A 22 10.54 -6.73 1.73
CA VAL A 22 9.29 -5.96 1.72
C VAL A 22 8.28 -6.72 2.56
N ASP A 23 7.92 -6.14 3.71
CA ASP A 23 7.01 -6.75 4.68
C ASP A 23 5.70 -5.95 4.73
N LEU A 24 4.56 -6.61 4.50
CA LEU A 24 3.24 -5.98 4.61
C LEU A 24 2.78 -5.96 6.07
N GLY A 25 2.26 -4.83 6.53
CA GLY A 25 1.85 -4.63 7.93
C GLY A 25 0.36 -4.30 8.08
N ILE A 26 -0.15 -4.47 9.31
CA ILE A 26 -1.50 -4.01 9.67
C ILE A 26 -1.54 -2.49 9.77
N ASN A 27 -0.52 -1.89 10.38
CA ASN A 27 -0.44 -0.45 10.66
C ASN A 27 0.33 0.33 9.60
N THR A 28 1.07 -0.36 8.73
CA THR A 28 1.89 0.21 7.66
C THR A 28 1.63 -0.58 6.40
N ASP A 29 1.49 0.08 5.26
CA ASP A 29 1.24 -0.58 3.98
C ASP A 29 2.35 -1.58 3.67
N ALA A 30 3.59 -1.09 3.73
CA ALA A 30 4.77 -1.93 3.63
C ALA A 30 5.93 -1.35 4.43
N VAL A 31 6.85 -2.21 4.83
CA VAL A 31 8.16 -1.81 5.34
C VAL A 31 9.20 -2.40 4.41
N CYS A 32 10.00 -1.53 3.79
CA CYS A 32 11.14 -1.95 3.01
C CYS A 32 12.40 -1.90 3.88
N SER A 33 13.08 -3.02 4.08
CA SER A 33 14.36 -3.05 4.79
C SER A 33 15.48 -3.47 3.84
N ILE A 34 16.54 -2.66 3.79
CA ILE A 34 17.77 -2.96 3.07
C ILE A 34 18.73 -3.58 4.07
N MET A 35 19.18 -4.81 3.83
CA MET A 35 20.06 -5.54 4.74
C MET A 35 21.20 -6.25 4.01
N ARG A 36 22.28 -6.51 4.72
CA ARG A 36 23.34 -7.43 4.28
C ARG A 36 22.97 -8.87 4.63
N SER A 37 23.66 -9.80 3.99
CA SER A 37 23.51 -11.24 4.20
C SER A 37 23.77 -11.72 5.65
N ASP A 38 24.52 -10.95 6.43
CA ASP A 38 24.80 -11.20 7.85
C ASP A 38 23.70 -10.71 8.80
N GLY A 39 22.62 -10.11 8.27
CA GLY A 39 21.50 -9.57 9.04
C GLY A 39 21.65 -8.09 9.43
N THR A 40 22.76 -7.44 9.09
CA THR A 40 22.93 -5.99 9.33
C THR A 40 21.93 -5.19 8.49
N VAL A 41 21.07 -4.42 9.15
CA VAL A 41 20.12 -3.52 8.48
C VAL A 41 20.83 -2.20 8.14
N LEU A 42 20.89 -1.87 6.85
CA LEU A 42 21.49 -0.65 6.33
C LEU A 42 20.48 0.51 6.31
N ASN A 43 19.23 0.22 5.97
CA ASN A 43 18.16 1.23 5.93
C ASN A 43 16.79 0.57 6.10
N ARG A 44 15.82 1.34 6.59
CA ARG A 44 14.42 0.94 6.67
C ARG A 44 13.53 2.10 6.24
N LYS A 45 12.60 1.84 5.32
CA LYS A 45 11.57 2.79 4.90
C LYS A 45 10.20 2.24 5.26
N PHE A 46 9.50 2.99 6.11
CA PHE A 46 8.10 2.74 6.41
C PHE A 46 7.25 3.42 5.33
N ILE A 47 6.46 2.61 4.64
CA ILE A 47 5.45 3.06 3.70
C ILE A 47 4.13 3.01 4.46
N ASN A 48 3.73 4.16 4.97
CA ASN A 48 2.48 4.29 5.70
C ASN A 48 1.32 4.46 4.73
N PHE A 49 0.11 4.13 5.19
CA PHE A 49 -1.08 4.54 4.48
C PHE A 49 -1.12 6.06 4.41
N HIS A 50 -1.45 6.60 3.23
CA HIS A 50 -1.70 8.03 3.08
C HIS A 50 -2.89 8.49 3.93
N SER A 51 -3.81 7.57 4.26
CA SER A 51 -5.01 7.84 5.03
C SER A 51 -5.33 6.78 6.09
N GLU A 52 -6.09 7.21 7.09
CA GLU A 52 -6.63 6.36 8.16
C GLU A 52 -7.67 5.38 7.57
N LYS A 53 -7.22 4.17 7.20
CA LYS A 53 -8.04 3.14 6.52
C LYS A 53 -9.35 2.84 7.23
N ASP A 54 -9.34 2.83 8.56
CA ASP A 54 -10.53 2.58 9.37
C ASP A 54 -11.56 3.68 9.16
N ARG A 55 -11.13 4.94 9.16
CA ARG A 55 -11.98 6.09 8.89
C ARG A 55 -12.60 6.03 7.49
N LEU A 56 -11.79 5.69 6.47
CA LEU A 56 -12.30 5.53 5.11
C LEU A 56 -13.34 4.40 5.02
N SER A 57 -13.04 3.25 5.65
CA SER A 57 -13.94 2.09 5.71
C SER A 57 -15.28 2.43 6.38
N HIS A 58 -15.24 3.16 7.50
CA HIS A 58 -16.44 3.65 8.18
C HIS A 58 -17.26 4.60 7.31
N VAL A 59 -16.61 5.54 6.61
CA VAL A 59 -17.29 6.48 5.71
C VAL A 59 -17.94 5.76 4.54
N LEU A 60 -17.24 4.80 3.92
CA LEU A 60 -17.80 3.96 2.84
C LEU A 60 -19.00 3.15 3.33
N GLY A 61 -18.95 2.59 4.53
CA GLY A 61 -20.08 1.90 5.16
C GLY A 61 -21.31 2.78 5.32
N ARG A 62 -21.11 4.04 5.77
CA ARG A 62 -22.21 5.04 5.87
C ARG A 62 -22.79 5.41 4.52
N ILE A 63 -21.95 5.58 3.49
CA ILE A 63 -22.38 5.87 2.12
C ILE A 63 -23.23 4.71 1.58
N ARG A 64 -22.76 3.46 1.75
CA ARG A 64 -23.49 2.25 1.32
C ARG A 64 -24.85 2.15 1.99
N ARG A 65 -24.93 2.40 3.31
CA ARG A 65 -26.19 2.41 4.06
C ARG A 65 -27.13 3.51 3.56
N PHE A 66 -26.64 4.73 3.41
CA PHE A 66 -27.44 5.85 2.92
C PHE A 66 -28.00 5.56 1.52
N GLN A 67 -27.19 5.04 0.62
CA GLN A 67 -27.63 4.70 -0.74
C GLN A 67 -28.69 3.60 -0.75
N LYS A 68 -28.60 2.61 0.16
CA LYS A 68 -29.61 1.57 0.34
C LYS A 68 -30.95 2.14 0.82
N GLU A 69 -30.90 3.11 1.74
CA GLU A 69 -32.10 3.67 2.37
C GLU A 69 -32.75 4.81 1.55
N HIS A 70 -31.96 5.61 0.82
CA HIS A 70 -32.38 6.89 0.23
C HIS A 70 -32.10 7.00 -1.30
N GLY A 71 -31.48 5.99 -1.91
CA GLY A 71 -31.09 6.01 -3.31
C GLY A 71 -29.91 6.95 -3.61
N SER A 72 -29.66 7.22 -4.90
CA SER A 72 -28.46 7.92 -5.37
C SER A 72 -28.58 9.46 -5.41
N ARG A 73 -29.78 10.02 -5.26
CA ARG A 73 -30.06 11.44 -5.56
C ARG A 73 -29.30 12.44 -4.68
N GLN A 74 -28.89 12.06 -3.47
CA GLN A 74 -28.19 12.93 -2.50
C GLN A 74 -26.78 12.41 -2.11
N ILE A 75 -26.16 11.56 -2.93
CA ILE A 75 -24.92 10.85 -2.58
C ILE A 75 -23.63 11.65 -2.91
N GLY A 76 -23.71 12.64 -3.81
CA GLY A 76 -22.54 13.31 -4.39
C GLY A 76 -21.61 13.98 -3.37
N SER A 77 -22.15 14.72 -2.41
CA SER A 77 -21.35 15.38 -1.36
C SER A 77 -20.64 14.38 -0.44
N ARG A 78 -21.25 13.21 -0.21
CA ARG A 78 -20.68 12.14 0.62
C ARG A 78 -19.51 11.45 -0.09
N TRP A 79 -19.63 11.20 -1.40
CA TRP A 79 -18.50 10.72 -2.20
C TRP A 79 -17.38 11.74 -2.32
N ALA A 80 -17.70 13.02 -2.48
CA ALA A 80 -16.71 14.09 -2.48
C ALA A 80 -15.93 14.14 -1.16
N TYR A 81 -16.60 13.90 -0.02
CA TYR A 81 -15.94 13.78 1.27
C TYR A 81 -15.03 12.54 1.36
N ALA A 82 -15.52 11.36 0.95
CA ALA A 82 -14.69 10.14 0.94
C ALA A 82 -13.43 10.28 0.07
N LYS A 83 -13.55 10.94 -1.09
CA LYS A 83 -12.42 11.21 -1.99
C LYS A 83 -11.35 12.09 -1.33
N ARG A 84 -11.75 13.08 -0.52
CA ARG A 84 -10.81 13.91 0.25
C ARG A 84 -10.11 13.15 1.38
N LEU A 85 -10.68 12.05 1.85
CA LEU A 85 -10.04 11.20 2.85
C LEU A 85 -9.05 10.22 2.24
N ASN A 86 -9.11 9.99 0.93
CA ASN A 86 -8.18 9.12 0.19
C ASN A 86 -7.11 9.96 -0.54
N THR A 87 -6.54 10.93 0.18
CA THR A 87 -5.33 11.66 -0.19
C THR A 87 -4.16 11.04 0.52
#